data_AF-A0A2N5ISR1-F1
#
_entry.id   AF-A0A2N5ISR1-F1
#
_cell.length_a   1.000
_cell.length_b   1.000
_cell.length_c   1.000
_cell.angle_alpha   90.00
_cell.angle_beta   90.00
_cell.angle_gamma   90.00
#
_symmetry.space_group_name_H-M   'P 1'
#
loop_
_entity.id
_entity.type
_entity.pdbx_description
1 polymer ?
#
loop_
_entity_poly.entity_id
_entity_poly.type
_entity_poly.pdbx_seq_one_letter_code
_entity_poly.pdbx_strand_id
1 'polypeptide(L)'
;MTTKPQDHKQPKDKPRRIEVMGATLTIDPSILDDLDMVEYLYDLQHAADSDDGGFAIVPFLRKLCGDDYTNVKKALRDDNGRIPFEKVGEFVQQLIEALNPNS
;
A
#
# COMPACT_ATOMS: atom_id res chain seq x y z
N MET A 1 -38.29 -17.35 7.10
CA MET A 1 -37.13 -16.53 7.48
C MET A 1 -36.05 -16.77 6.44
N THR A 2 -35.85 -15.84 5.51
CA THR A 2 -34.86 -15.96 4.43
C THR A 2 -33.53 -15.40 4.91
N THR A 3 -32.61 -16.27 5.31
CA THR A 3 -31.22 -15.85 5.57
C THR A 3 -30.55 -15.57 4.23
N LYS A 4 -30.27 -14.29 3.97
CA LYS A 4 -29.49 -13.86 2.81
C LYS A 4 -28.01 -14.10 3.15
N PRO A 5 -27.26 -14.97 2.45
CA PRO A 5 -25.83 -15.08 2.68
C PRO A 5 -25.17 -13.93 1.91
N GLN A 6 -24.82 -12.86 2.62
CA GLN A 6 -23.82 -11.90 2.13
C GLN A 6 -22.57 -12.08 2.98
N ASP A 7 -21.78 -13.09 2.62
CA ASP A 7 -20.38 -13.16 3.05
C ASP A 7 -19.54 -13.48 1.82
N HIS A 8 -19.39 -12.47 0.95
CA HIS A 8 -18.34 -12.43 -0.05
C HIS A 8 -17.15 -11.61 0.48
N LYS A 9 -16.71 -11.87 1.71
CA LYS A 9 -15.41 -11.39 2.15
C LYS A 9 -14.36 -12.27 1.49
N GLN A 10 -13.56 -11.69 0.60
CA GLN A 10 -12.37 -12.38 0.11
C GLN A 10 -11.53 -12.86 1.30
N PRO A 11 -10.94 -14.07 1.25
CA PRO A 11 -10.16 -14.61 2.37
C PRO A 11 -9.11 -13.58 2.80
N LYS A 12 -9.14 -13.20 4.08
CA LYS A 12 -8.21 -12.21 4.64
C LYS A 12 -6.76 -12.73 4.67
N ASP A 13 -6.57 -14.04 4.60
CA ASP A 13 -5.29 -14.68 4.96
C ASP A 13 -4.53 -15.25 3.76
N LYS A 14 -4.80 -14.79 2.55
CA LYS A 14 -4.07 -15.24 1.36
C LYS A 14 -3.45 -14.07 0.62
N PRO A 15 -2.16 -14.17 0.23
CA PRO A 15 -1.53 -13.20 -0.66
C PRO A 15 -2.36 -12.98 -1.92
N ARG A 16 -2.52 -11.71 -2.30
CA ARG A 16 -3.29 -11.27 -3.46
C ARG A 16 -2.37 -10.61 -4.46
N ARG A 17 -2.52 -10.99 -5.73
CA ARG A 17 -1.84 -10.30 -6.83
C ARG A 17 -2.68 -9.09 -7.22
N ILE A 18 -2.09 -7.91 -7.14
CA ILE A 18 -2.74 -6.62 -7.40
C ILE A 18 -1.96 -5.90 -8.50
N GLU A 19 -2.66 -5.27 -9.42
CA GLU A 19 -2.08 -4.39 -10.43
C GLU A 19 -2.57 -2.96 -10.21
N VAL A 20 -1.64 -2.04 -9.95
CA VAL A 20 -1.92 -0.63 -9.66
C VAL A 20 -0.89 0.22 -10.39
N MET A 21 -1.34 1.20 -11.18
CA MET A 21 -0.48 2.12 -11.93
C MET A 21 0.61 1.41 -12.78
N GLY A 22 0.30 0.24 -13.35
CA GLY A 22 1.24 -0.56 -14.15
C GLY A 22 2.29 -1.32 -13.32
N ALA A 23 2.26 -1.22 -12.00
CA ALA A 23 3.01 -2.09 -11.11
C ALA A 23 2.16 -3.32 -10.79
N THR A 24 2.77 -4.51 -10.82
CA THR A 24 2.17 -5.72 -10.28
C THR A 24 2.84 -6.07 -8.96
N LEU A 25 2.04 -6.36 -7.94
CA LEU A 25 2.49 -6.70 -6.60
C LEU A 25 1.78 -7.94 -6.06
N THR A 26 2.43 -8.67 -5.19
CA THR A 26 1.82 -9.67 -4.33
C THR A 26 1.77 -9.16 -2.89
N ILE A 27 0.57 -8.92 -2.36
CA ILE A 27 0.38 -8.41 -1.00
C ILE A 27 -0.34 -9.43 -0.14
N ASP A 28 0.24 -9.76 1.00
CA ASP A 28 -0.45 -10.46 2.07
C ASP A 28 -1.30 -9.45 2.86
N PRO A 29 -2.65 -9.59 2.89
CA PRO A 29 -3.50 -8.63 3.57
C PRO A 29 -3.26 -8.55 5.09
N SER A 30 -2.57 -9.53 5.70
CA SER A 30 -2.15 -9.45 7.11
C SER A 30 -1.20 -8.29 7.41
N ILE A 31 -0.55 -7.71 6.39
CA ILE A 31 0.27 -6.50 6.54
C ILE A 31 -0.54 -5.31 7.09
N LEU A 32 -1.86 -5.30 6.90
CA LEU A 32 -2.74 -4.25 7.42
C LEU A 32 -3.03 -4.39 8.92
N ASP A 33 -2.69 -5.53 9.52
CA ASP A 33 -2.83 -5.83 10.96
C ASP A 33 -1.44 -5.94 11.65
N ASP A 34 -0.39 -5.45 10.99
CA ASP A 34 1.00 -5.45 11.48
C ASP A 34 1.28 -4.15 12.25
N LEU A 35 1.88 -4.27 13.44
CA LEU A 35 2.18 -3.12 14.30
C LEU A 35 3.16 -2.14 13.62
N ASP A 36 4.23 -2.64 12.99
CA ASP A 36 5.19 -1.77 12.31
C ASP A 36 4.50 -0.97 11.19
N MET A 37 3.54 -1.59 10.49
CA MET A 37 2.75 -0.91 9.47
C MET A 37 1.91 0.23 10.06
N VAL A 38 1.33 0.04 11.24
CA VAL A 38 0.60 1.08 11.97
C VAL A 38 1.53 2.20 12.44
N GLU A 39 2.72 1.86 12.92
CA GLU A 39 3.74 2.85 13.31
C GLU A 39 4.17 3.71 12.11
N TYR A 40 4.39 3.11 10.94
CA TYR A 40 4.70 3.88 9.72
C TYR A 40 3.56 4.81 9.29
N LEU A 41 2.30 4.39 9.44
CA LEU A 41 1.15 5.24 9.17
C LEU A 41 1.07 6.41 10.17
N TYR A 42 1.37 6.16 11.44
CA TYR A 42 1.46 7.20 12.46
C TYR A 42 2.55 8.24 12.10
N ASP A 43 3.75 7.79 11.78
CA ASP A 43 4.87 8.66 11.40
C ASP A 43 4.55 9.50 10.16
N LEU A 44 3.90 8.89 9.16
CA LEU A 44 3.44 9.60 7.95
C LEU A 44 2.40 10.69 8.26
N GLN A 45 1.48 10.43 9.18
CA GLN A 45 0.48 11.42 9.60
C GLN A 45 1.10 12.58 10.38
N HIS A 46 2.17 12.33 11.13
CA HIS A 46 2.89 13.33 11.93
C HIS A 46 4.16 13.81 11.19
N ALA A 47 4.25 13.57 9.89
CA ALA A 47 5.45 13.88 9.11
C ALA A 47 5.75 15.38 9.04
N ALA A 48 4.72 16.23 9.20
CA ALA A 48 4.86 17.68 9.24
C ALA A 48 5.36 18.20 10.61
N ASP A 49 5.19 17.41 11.67
CA ASP A 49 5.52 17.77 13.05
C ASP A 49 6.88 17.22 13.50
N SER A 50 7.58 16.50 12.62
CA SER A 50 8.87 15.85 12.90
C SER A 50 9.91 16.17 11.83
N ASP A 51 11.14 16.44 12.27
CA ASP A 51 12.26 16.76 11.36
C ASP A 51 12.59 15.61 10.38
N ASP A 52 12.31 14.37 10.78
CA ASP A 52 12.56 13.15 10.00
C ASP A 52 11.30 12.62 9.28
N GLY A 53 10.14 13.24 9.51
CA GLY A 53 8.83 12.75 9.09
C GLY A 53 8.67 12.53 7.59
N GLY A 54 9.27 13.42 6.79
CA GLY A 54 9.28 13.30 5.33
C GLY A 54 9.98 12.03 4.81
N PHE A 55 10.84 11.40 5.61
CA PHE A 55 11.53 10.17 5.23
C PHE A 55 10.79 8.89 5.63
N ALA A 56 9.74 8.97 6.45
CA ALA A 56 8.94 7.83 6.90
C ALA A 56 8.23 7.09 5.73
N ILE A 57 8.03 7.77 4.60
CA ILE A 57 7.47 7.18 3.37
C ILE A 57 8.34 6.05 2.79
N VAL A 58 9.66 6.11 2.95
CA VAL A 58 10.57 5.09 2.39
C VAL A 58 10.43 3.74 3.09
N PRO A 59 10.56 3.64 4.43
CA PRO A 59 10.38 2.38 5.11
C PRO A 59 8.93 1.88 5.03
N PHE A 60 7.94 2.77 5.04
CA PHE A 60 6.53 2.44 4.75
C PHE A 60 6.38 1.70 3.41
N LEU A 61 6.87 2.27 2.31
CA LEU A 61 6.74 1.66 0.99
C LEU A 61 7.50 0.34 0.87
N ARG A 62 8.66 0.23 1.54
CA ARG A 62 9.43 -1.03 1.57
C ARG A 62 8.67 -2.13 2.29
N LYS A 63 8.07 -1.84 3.45
CA LYS A 63 7.26 -2.80 4.21
C LYS A 63 6.01 -3.20 3.43
N LEU A 64 5.31 -2.22 2.83
CA LEU A 64 4.08 -2.46 2.07
C LEU A 64 4.28 -3.24 0.77
N CYS A 65 5.33 -2.91 0.00
CA CYS A 65 5.58 -3.53 -1.30
C CYS A 65 6.45 -4.79 -1.21
N GLY A 66 7.17 -4.99 -0.11
CA GLY A 66 8.07 -6.13 0.08
C GLY A 66 9.05 -6.31 -1.09
N ASP A 67 9.12 -7.54 -1.60
CA ASP A 67 9.99 -7.93 -2.71
C ASP A 67 9.68 -7.16 -4.01
N ASP A 68 8.43 -6.70 -4.20
CA ASP A 68 8.00 -5.97 -5.39
C ASP A 68 8.39 -4.49 -5.38
N TYR A 69 8.99 -3.98 -4.30
CA TYR A 69 9.36 -2.55 -4.15
C TYR A 69 10.19 -2.01 -5.33
N THR A 70 11.12 -2.81 -5.87
CA THR A 70 11.92 -2.40 -7.03
C THR A 70 11.08 -2.31 -8.31
N ASN A 71 10.13 -3.23 -8.50
CA ASN A 71 9.21 -3.22 -9.63
C ASN A 71 8.28 -2.00 -9.58
N VAL A 72 7.72 -1.70 -8.40
CA VAL A 72 6.89 -0.52 -8.15
C VAL A 72 7.66 0.75 -8.48
N LYS A 73 8.89 0.90 -7.98
CA LYS A 73 9.75 2.04 -8.29
C LYS A 73 10.07 2.19 -9.78
N LYS A 74 10.04 1.10 -10.54
CA LYS A 74 10.23 1.12 -11.99
C LYS A 74 8.96 1.61 -12.69
N ALA A 75 7.80 1.10 -12.29
CA ALA A 75 6.50 1.48 -12.84
C ALA A 75 6.14 2.96 -12.59
N LEU A 76 6.46 3.49 -11.39
CA LEU A 76 6.15 4.88 -11.04
C LEU A 76 7.15 5.90 -11.62
N ARG A 77 8.22 5.45 -12.27
CA ARG A 77 9.27 6.31 -12.81
C ARG A 77 8.78 7.05 -14.04
N ASP A 78 9.07 8.35 -14.12
CA ASP A 78 8.80 9.17 -15.29
C ASP A 78 9.91 9.07 -16.35
N ASP A 79 9.69 9.73 -17.49
CA ASP A 79 10.63 9.74 -18.62
C ASP A 79 11.98 10.39 -18.29
N ASN A 80 12.03 11.22 -17.25
CA ASN A 80 13.26 11.86 -16.75
C ASN A 80 14.00 10.97 -15.72
N GLY A 81 13.51 9.76 -15.48
CA GLY A 81 14.10 8.82 -14.53
C GLY A 81 13.79 9.15 -13.07
N ARG A 82 12.86 10.06 -12.77
CA ARG A 82 12.46 10.45 -11.41
C ARG A 82 11.19 9.71 -11.01
N ILE A 83 10.93 9.62 -9.70
CA ILE A 83 9.63 9.16 -9.19
C ILE A 83 8.96 10.39 -8.58
N PRO A 84 7.97 11.00 -9.25
CA PRO A 84 7.23 12.13 -8.70
C PRO A 84 6.54 11.73 -7.39
N PHE A 85 6.63 12.58 -6.37
CA PHE A 85 6.01 12.29 -5.07
C PHE A 85 4.49 12.17 -5.16
N GLU A 86 3.85 12.95 -6.05
CA GLU A 86 2.42 12.85 -6.33
C GLU A 86 2.00 11.46 -6.81
N LYS A 87 2.79 10.82 -7.70
CA LYS A 87 2.55 9.44 -8.15
C LYS A 87 2.67 8.42 -7.02
N VAL A 88 3.53 8.67 -6.04
CA VAL A 88 3.65 7.81 -4.86
C VAL A 88 2.38 7.90 -4.02
N GLY A 89 1.86 9.12 -3.78
CA GLY A 89 0.60 9.31 -3.06
C GLY A 89 -0.58 8.63 -3.75
N GLU A 90 -0.73 8.84 -5.06
CA GLU A 90 -1.77 8.19 -5.87
C GLU A 90 -1.67 6.66 -5.83
N PHE A 91 -0.46 6.12 -5.95
CA PHE A 91 -0.20 4.69 -5.86
C PHE A 91 -0.66 4.11 -4.53
N VAL A 92 -0.28 4.73 -3.41
CA VAL A 92 -0.66 4.28 -2.07
C VAL A 92 -2.17 4.31 -1.88
N GLN A 93 -2.84 5.36 -2.35
CA GLN A 93 -4.29 5.46 -2.29
C GLN A 93 -4.97 4.30 -3.06
N GLN A 94 -4.64 4.12 -4.34
CA GLN A 94 -5.23 3.05 -5.16
C GLN A 94 -4.94 1.65 -4.60
N LEU A 95 -3.76 1.46 -4.01
CA LEU A 95 -3.38 0.19 -3.40
C LEU A 95 -4.22 -0.11 -2.15
N ILE A 96 -4.42 0.87 -1.26
CA ILE A 96 -5.25 0.71 -0.07
C ILE A 96 -6.71 0.45 -0.48
N GLU A 97 -7.23 1.15 -1.48
CA GLU A 97 -8.57 0.90 -2.04
C GLU A 97 -8.69 -0.53 -2.57
N ALA A 98 -7.69 -1.02 -3.32
CA ALA A 98 -7.67 -2.40 -3.82
C ALA A 98 -7.56 -3.46 -2.71
N LEU A 99 -6.96 -3.11 -1.56
CA LEU A 99 -6.85 -4.00 -0.41
C LEU A 99 -8.08 -3.97 0.50
N ASN A 100 -8.87 -2.89 0.47
CA ASN A 100 -10.05 -2.74 1.31
C ASN A 100 -11.10 -3.79 0.93
N PRO A 101 -11.43 -4.74 1.85
CA PRO A 101 -12.37 -5.82 1.56
C PRO A 101 -13.83 -5.36 1.43
N ASN A 102 -14.12 -4.08 1.69
CA ASN A 102 -15.46 -3.50 1.62
C ASN A 102 -15.62 -2.48 0.47
N SER A 103 -14.63 -2.33 -0.41
CA SER A 103 -14.70 -1.41 -1.55
C SER A 103 -15.59 -1.94 -2.67
#